data_AF-A0A7S1Q0E4-F1
#
_entry.id   AF-A0A7S1Q0E4-F1
#
_cell.length_a   1.000
_cell.length_b   1.000
_cell.length_c   1.000
_cell.angle_alpha   90.00
_cell.angle_beta   90.00
_cell.angle_gamma   90.00
#
_symmetry.space_group_name_H-M   'P 1'
#
loop_
_entity.id
_entity.type
_entity.pdbx_description
1 polymer ?
#
loop_
_entity_poly.entity_id
_entity_poly.type
_entity_poly.pdbx_seq_one_letter_code
_entity_poly.pdbx_strand_id
1 'polypeptide(L)'
;MVASPFQKGEEVFVFYRMDKRCQRDRKYLAALDARHGAYRPRCGLAEGWVPGRVVQEQSGAVHGNEVSIEYTWPHFFTKRGHLADNRQQYTEWYQPGHVRRACDFATLAAPWPLVPPGERPELAIIAFRWGGQNEISHCPQWGETGTSSSDRFLECFIDGAVAKQLGTGYEVWVVYIEDHSDMAKIAESAHLIFGPQHPARRARRTCGMYFLYPTAFE
;
A
#
# COMPACT_ATOMS: atom_id res chain seq x y z
N MET A 1 -30.50 -4.07 18.28
CA MET A 1 -29.38 -3.24 17.82
C MET A 1 -28.11 -3.97 18.18
N VAL A 2 -27.35 -4.45 17.20
CA VAL A 2 -26.03 -5.02 17.45
C VAL A 2 -25.11 -3.82 17.69
N ALA A 3 -24.47 -3.76 18.86
CA ALA A 3 -23.54 -2.69 19.18
C ALA A 3 -22.39 -2.67 18.16
N SER A 4 -21.97 -1.48 17.72
CA SER A 4 -20.79 -1.32 16.88
C SER A 4 -19.59 -1.95 17.58
N PRO A 5 -18.80 -2.83 16.92
CA PRO A 5 -17.60 -3.39 17.52
C PRO A 5 -16.49 -2.33 17.69
N PHE A 6 -16.64 -1.14 17.10
CA PHE A 6 -15.64 -0.07 17.16
C PHE A 6 -16.27 1.22 17.69
N GLN A 7 -15.55 1.91 18.59
CA GLN A 7 -16.00 3.16 19.20
C GLN A 7 -15.26 4.37 18.65
N LYS A 8 -15.92 5.53 18.62
CA LYS A 8 -15.25 6.78 18.20
C LYS A 8 -14.04 7.07 19.09
N GLY A 9 -12.93 7.43 18.46
CA GLY A 9 -11.65 7.72 19.12
C GLY A 9 -10.79 6.48 19.39
N GLU A 10 -11.27 5.28 19.07
CA GLU A 10 -10.49 4.05 19.22
C GLU A 10 -9.35 3.98 18.19
N GLU A 11 -8.16 3.61 18.66
CA GLU A 11 -7.00 3.33 17.81
C GLU A 11 -7.14 1.94 17.18
N VAL A 12 -6.97 1.89 15.86
CA VAL A 12 -7.18 0.69 15.06
C VAL A 12 -6.08 0.52 14.02
N PHE A 13 -5.97 -0.69 13.47
CA PHE A 13 -5.31 -0.93 12.20
C PHE A 13 -6.36 -1.15 11.13
N VAL A 14 -6.13 -0.57 9.95
CA VAL A 14 -6.99 -0.71 8.78
C VAL A 14 -6.21 -1.32 7.63
N PHE A 15 -6.83 -2.26 6.91
CA PHE A 15 -6.21 -2.86 5.73
C PHE A 15 -6.33 -1.88 4.56
N TYR A 16 -5.32 -1.03 4.44
CA TYR A 16 -5.17 -0.01 3.41
C TYR A 16 -5.10 -0.64 2.02
N ARG A 17 -5.79 -0.02 1.05
CA ARG A 17 -5.80 -0.46 -0.36
C ARG A 17 -5.72 0.75 -1.29
N MET A 18 -4.51 1.14 -1.65
CA MET A 18 -4.18 2.36 -2.41
C MET A 18 -5.04 2.53 -3.66
N ASP A 19 -5.13 1.50 -4.51
CA ASP A 19 -5.73 1.62 -5.83
C ASP A 19 -7.28 1.53 -5.84
N LYS A 20 -7.89 1.21 -4.69
CA LYS A 20 -9.31 0.79 -4.62
C LYS A 20 -10.20 1.65 -3.76
N ARG A 21 -9.64 2.22 -2.71
CA ARG A 21 -10.41 2.97 -1.71
C ARG A 21 -10.03 4.44 -1.70
N CYS A 22 -8.78 4.77 -2.00
CA CYS A 22 -8.41 6.16 -2.18
C CYS A 22 -9.14 6.76 -3.39
N GLN A 23 -9.63 7.99 -3.23
CA GLN A 23 -10.14 8.77 -4.37
C GLN A 23 -9.11 8.81 -5.50
N ARG A 24 -9.55 8.94 -6.77
CA ARG A 24 -8.67 8.82 -7.96
C ARG A 24 -7.47 9.77 -7.93
N ASP A 25 -7.60 10.92 -7.29
CA ASP A 25 -6.59 11.95 -7.06
C ASP A 25 -5.66 11.66 -5.85
N ARG A 26 -5.90 10.56 -5.12
CA ARG A 26 -5.33 10.29 -3.78
C ARG A 26 -4.63 8.94 -3.66
N LYS A 27 -4.13 8.38 -4.77
CA LYS A 27 -3.33 7.15 -4.77
C LYS A 27 -1.95 7.45 -4.17
N TYR A 28 -1.81 7.21 -2.86
CA TYR A 28 -0.60 7.49 -2.11
C TYR A 28 0.09 6.21 -1.62
N LEU A 29 1.40 6.16 -1.74
CA LEU A 29 2.26 5.17 -1.10
C LEU A 29 2.35 5.48 0.39
N ALA A 30 2.03 4.51 1.25
CA ALA A 30 2.37 4.59 2.66
C ALA A 30 3.86 4.25 2.83
N ALA A 31 4.71 5.28 2.82
CA ALA A 31 6.17 5.13 2.96
C ALA A 31 6.56 4.96 4.43
N LEU A 32 7.62 4.19 4.69
CA LEU A 32 8.13 3.96 6.05
C LEU A 32 8.66 5.23 6.72
N ASP A 33 9.40 6.00 5.95
CA ASP A 33 9.87 7.32 6.33
C ASP A 33 9.85 8.23 5.09
N ALA A 34 10.09 9.52 5.31
CA ALA A 34 10.11 10.50 4.22
C ALA A 34 11.13 10.17 3.12
N ARG A 35 12.23 9.47 3.44
CA ARG A 35 13.30 9.14 2.48
C ARG A 35 12.84 8.08 1.49
N HIS A 36 12.10 7.07 1.97
CA HIS A 36 11.53 6.02 1.12
C HIS A 36 10.50 6.58 0.12
N GLY A 37 9.77 7.63 0.51
CA GLY A 37 8.78 8.26 -0.36
C GLY A 37 9.36 9.31 -1.32
N ALA A 38 10.36 10.09 -0.87
CA ALA A 38 10.88 11.24 -1.61
C ALA A 38 12.06 10.92 -2.55
N TYR A 39 12.96 10.01 -2.15
CA TYR A 39 14.16 9.69 -2.95
C TYR A 39 13.91 8.51 -3.88
N ARG A 40 14.66 8.48 -4.99
CA ARG A 40 14.59 7.38 -5.96
C ARG A 40 15.56 6.25 -5.61
N PRO A 41 15.16 4.98 -5.76
CA PRO A 41 13.82 4.52 -6.14
C PRO A 41 12.81 4.73 -5.00
N ARG A 42 11.59 5.14 -5.34
CA ARG A 42 10.54 5.43 -4.34
C ARG A 42 9.87 4.14 -3.91
N CYS A 43 9.71 3.89 -2.62
CA CYS A 43 9.18 2.65 -2.07
C CYS A 43 8.12 2.92 -1.00
N GLY A 44 7.03 2.15 -1.03
CA GLY A 44 6.02 2.20 0.02
C GLY A 44 5.00 1.07 -0.07
N LEU A 45 4.17 0.97 0.97
CA LEU A 45 3.09 0.01 1.05
C LEU A 45 1.90 0.51 0.21
N ALA A 46 1.39 -0.35 -0.67
CA ALA A 46 0.21 -0.10 -1.49
C ALA A 46 -1.02 -0.87 -0.98
N GLU A 47 -0.84 -2.09 -0.47
CA GLU A 47 -1.88 -2.82 0.25
C GLU A 47 -1.31 -3.44 1.53
N GLY A 48 -1.99 -3.27 2.66
CA GLY A 48 -1.55 -3.83 3.93
C GLY A 48 -2.13 -3.09 5.14
N TRP A 49 -1.80 -3.54 6.35
CA TRP A 49 -2.28 -2.89 7.57
C TRP A 49 -1.56 -1.57 7.81
N VAL A 50 -2.32 -0.51 8.07
CA VAL A 50 -1.80 0.79 8.51
C VAL A 50 -2.58 1.27 9.74
N PRO A 51 -1.94 1.98 10.69
CA PRO A 51 -2.61 2.59 11.82
C PRO A 51 -3.60 3.68 11.38
N GLY A 52 -4.69 3.77 12.13
CA GLY A 52 -5.72 4.77 11.99
C GLY A 52 -6.53 4.91 13.27
N ARG A 53 -7.50 5.83 13.24
CA ARG A 53 -8.38 6.14 14.36
C ARG A 53 -9.82 6.21 13.89
N VAL A 54 -10.73 5.64 14.68
CA VAL A 54 -12.17 5.69 14.37
C VAL A 54 -12.69 7.10 14.57
N VAL A 55 -13.23 7.72 13.52
CA VAL A 55 -13.85 9.06 13.59
C VAL A 55 -15.37 9.01 13.64
N GLN A 56 -15.96 7.98 13.04
CA GLN A 56 -17.39 7.74 13.08
C GLN A 56 -17.66 6.24 13.24
N GLU A 57 -18.52 5.92 14.19
CA GLU A 57 -18.95 4.56 14.50
C GLU A 57 -19.75 3.94 13.35
N GLN A 58 -19.96 2.62 13.44
CA GLN A 58 -20.67 1.85 12.45
C GLN A 58 -22.07 2.44 12.19
N SER A 59 -22.27 2.98 10.98
CA SER A 59 -23.55 3.58 10.60
C SER A 59 -24.33 2.63 9.68
N GLY A 60 -25.39 2.02 10.22
CA GLY A 60 -26.29 1.15 9.47
C GLY A 60 -27.19 1.88 8.46
N ALA A 61 -27.26 3.22 8.52
CA ALA A 61 -28.26 4.00 7.78
C ALA A 61 -27.77 4.58 6.44
N VAL A 62 -26.47 4.87 6.29
CA VAL A 62 -25.92 5.58 5.11
C VAL A 62 -24.77 4.83 4.45
N HIS A 63 -23.91 4.17 5.23
CA HIS A 63 -22.67 3.54 4.75
C HIS A 63 -22.64 2.03 4.99
N GLY A 64 -23.78 1.34 4.98
CA GLY A 64 -23.82 -0.13 4.88
C GLY A 64 -22.93 -0.87 5.88
N ASN A 65 -23.07 -0.57 7.17
CA ASN A 65 -22.32 -1.19 8.26
C ASN A 65 -20.80 -0.91 8.25
N GLU A 66 -20.36 0.14 7.55
CA GLU A 66 -18.97 0.59 7.54
C GLU A 66 -18.64 1.50 8.73
N VAL A 67 -17.35 1.56 9.04
CA VAL A 67 -16.75 2.43 10.06
C VAL A 67 -15.87 3.47 9.37
N SER A 68 -15.95 4.73 9.79
CA SER A 68 -15.11 5.77 9.22
C SER A 68 -13.80 5.88 9.99
N ILE A 69 -12.69 5.76 9.27
CA ILE A 69 -11.33 5.73 9.81
C ILE A 69 -10.54 6.92 9.28
N GLU A 70 -9.90 7.66 10.17
CA GLU A 70 -8.86 8.63 9.85
C GLU A 70 -7.48 7.94 9.89
N TYR A 71 -6.69 8.04 8.83
CA TYR A 71 -5.34 7.49 8.84
C TYR A 71 -4.43 8.28 9.76
N THR A 72 -3.62 7.59 10.57
CA THR A 72 -2.59 8.21 11.43
C THR A 72 -1.18 8.01 10.89
N TRP A 73 -1.05 7.41 9.69
CA TRP A 73 0.23 7.25 9.00
C TRP A 73 0.81 8.60 8.55
N PRO A 74 2.06 8.95 8.93
CA PRO A 74 2.61 10.29 8.70
C PRO A 74 3.12 10.54 7.28
N HIS A 75 3.33 9.48 6.50
CA HIS A 75 4.14 9.51 5.28
C HIS A 75 3.39 8.92 4.08
N PHE A 76 2.40 9.67 3.59
CA PHE A 76 1.73 9.36 2.33
C PHE A 76 2.39 10.12 1.18
N PHE A 77 2.90 9.41 0.19
CA PHE A 77 3.60 10.00 -0.96
C PHE A 77 2.92 9.65 -2.27
N THR A 78 2.81 10.59 -3.18
CA THR A 78 2.41 10.30 -4.56
C THR A 78 3.44 9.40 -5.25
N LYS A 79 3.06 8.75 -6.36
CA LYS A 79 4.00 8.02 -7.22
C LYS A 79 5.22 8.83 -7.69
N ARG A 80 5.09 10.17 -7.69
CA ARG A 80 6.15 11.13 -8.07
C ARG A 80 7.03 11.58 -6.89
N GLY A 81 6.73 11.14 -5.67
CA GLY A 81 7.50 11.50 -4.47
C GLY A 81 7.11 12.81 -3.80
N HIS A 82 5.97 13.40 -4.17
CA HIS A 82 5.38 14.50 -3.40
C HIS A 82 4.64 13.96 -2.19
N LEU A 83 4.91 14.52 -1.01
CA LEU A 83 4.13 14.27 0.20
C LEU A 83 2.69 14.74 -0.01
N ALA A 84 1.72 13.90 0.33
CA ALA A 84 0.31 14.27 0.37
C ALA A 84 0.11 15.42 1.36
N ASP A 85 -0.73 16.40 1.03
CA ASP A 85 -0.94 17.57 1.88
C ASP A 85 -1.66 17.17 3.19
N ASN A 86 -0.90 16.92 4.25
CA ASN A 86 -1.37 16.51 5.58
C ASN A 86 -2.31 17.52 6.28
N ARG A 87 -2.68 18.63 5.61
CA ARG A 87 -3.61 19.63 6.14
C ARG A 87 -5.07 19.18 6.14
N GLN A 88 -5.43 18.16 5.36
CA GLN A 88 -6.76 17.55 5.39
C GLN A 88 -6.69 16.20 6.11
N GLN A 89 -7.52 16.04 7.15
CA GLN A 89 -7.71 14.74 7.81
C GLN A 89 -8.30 13.76 6.79
N TYR A 90 -7.55 12.71 6.47
CA TYR A 90 -7.95 11.72 5.47
C TYR A 90 -8.84 10.67 6.11
N THR A 91 -10.14 10.76 5.86
CA THR A 91 -11.13 9.79 6.34
C THR A 91 -11.63 8.89 5.22
N GLU A 92 -11.75 7.60 5.51
CA GLU A 92 -12.25 6.59 4.56
C GLU A 92 -13.16 5.60 5.28
N TRP A 93 -14.14 5.06 4.56
CA TRP A 93 -15.10 4.10 5.10
C TRP A 93 -14.66 2.66 4.84
N TYR A 94 -14.65 1.85 5.89
CA TYR A 94 -14.19 0.47 5.86
C TYR A 94 -15.23 -0.49 6.42
N GLN A 95 -15.36 -1.63 5.76
CA GLN A 95 -16.09 -2.77 6.28
C GLN A 95 -15.35 -3.33 7.51
N PRO A 96 -16.06 -3.80 8.56
CA PRO A 96 -15.45 -4.30 9.79
C PRO A 96 -14.37 -5.37 9.59
N GLY A 97 -14.48 -6.21 8.55
CA GLY A 97 -13.47 -7.23 8.22
C GLY A 97 -12.10 -6.68 7.78
N HIS A 98 -12.00 -5.38 7.51
CA HIS A 98 -10.76 -4.68 7.16
C HIS A 98 -10.28 -3.76 8.28
N VAL A 99 -10.87 -3.84 9.47
CA VAL A 99 -10.51 -3.06 10.65
C VAL A 99 -10.22 -4.01 11.80
N ARG A 100 -9.15 -3.75 12.55
CA ARG A 100 -8.77 -4.52 13.74
C ARG A 100 -8.36 -3.58 14.86
N ARG A 101 -8.60 -3.93 16.12
CA ARG A 101 -8.30 -3.04 17.24
C ARG A 101 -6.80 -3.00 17.49
N ALA A 102 -6.27 -1.84 17.87
CA ALA A 102 -4.85 -1.74 18.20
C ALA A 102 -4.47 -2.64 19.40
N CYS A 103 -5.40 -2.86 20.35
CA CYS A 103 -5.17 -3.70 21.52
C CYS A 103 -5.06 -5.21 21.21
N ASP A 104 -5.58 -5.66 20.05
CA ASP A 104 -5.38 -7.04 19.58
C ASP A 104 -3.90 -7.32 19.26
N PHE A 105 -3.05 -6.28 19.30
CA PHE A 105 -1.66 -6.29 18.86
C PHE A 105 -0.66 -5.81 19.94
N ALA A 106 -1.09 -5.78 21.21
CA ALA A 106 -0.51 -5.05 22.34
C ALA A 106 0.88 -5.47 22.87
N THR A 107 1.80 -5.95 22.02
CA THR A 107 3.18 -6.24 22.45
C THR A 107 4.21 -5.64 21.51
N LEU A 108 4.31 -4.31 21.33
CA LEU A 108 5.58 -3.72 20.86
C LEU A 108 5.79 -2.27 21.31
N ALA A 109 6.95 -2.04 21.95
CA ALA A 109 7.58 -0.75 22.02
C ALA A 109 8.07 -0.33 20.62
N ALA A 110 8.04 0.98 20.35
CA ALA A 110 8.53 1.65 19.15
C ALA A 110 9.91 1.16 18.64
N PRO A 111 10.24 1.37 17.35
CA PRO A 111 9.52 2.17 16.37
C PRO A 111 8.63 1.32 15.45
N TRP A 112 7.40 1.79 15.33
CA TRP A 112 6.28 1.34 14.50
C TRP A 112 6.55 0.10 13.65
N PRO A 113 6.24 -1.09 14.18
CA PRO A 113 6.04 -2.21 13.30
C PRO A 113 4.85 -1.81 12.42
N LEU A 114 5.10 -1.64 11.12
CA LEU A 114 4.09 -1.37 10.08
C LEU A 114 2.88 -2.29 10.18
N VAL A 115 3.03 -3.37 10.92
CA VAL A 115 2.13 -4.48 11.00
C VAL A 115 2.35 -5.13 12.34
N PRO A 116 1.29 -5.58 13.01
CA PRO A 116 1.37 -6.13 14.35
C PRO A 116 2.50 -7.14 14.58
N PRO A 117 3.21 -7.04 15.70
CA PRO A 117 4.05 -8.14 16.17
C PRO A 117 3.22 -9.40 16.39
N GLY A 118 3.75 -10.55 15.95
CA GLY A 118 3.11 -11.85 16.13
C GLY A 118 2.37 -12.36 14.89
N GLU A 119 1.77 -11.46 14.09
CA GLU A 119 1.18 -11.82 12.81
C GLU A 119 2.08 -11.41 11.65
N ARG A 120 2.84 -12.41 11.17
CA ARG A 120 3.55 -12.32 9.90
C ARG A 120 2.54 -12.60 8.78
N PRO A 121 2.42 -11.74 7.76
CA PRO A 121 1.64 -11.98 6.58
C PRO A 121 2.09 -13.30 5.97
N GLU A 122 1.16 -14.04 5.41
CA GLU A 122 1.49 -15.26 4.70
C GLU A 122 2.31 -14.92 3.45
N LEU A 123 2.02 -13.79 2.80
CA LEU A 123 2.67 -13.35 1.58
C LEU A 123 2.95 -11.85 1.57
N ALA A 124 4.20 -11.46 1.29
CA ALA A 124 4.57 -10.12 0.87
C ALA A 124 4.93 -10.11 -0.63
N ILE A 125 4.35 -9.19 -1.37
CA ILE A 125 4.58 -8.99 -2.80
C ILE A 125 5.33 -7.68 -2.98
N ILE A 126 6.51 -7.72 -3.58
CA ILE A 126 7.29 -6.54 -3.93
C ILE A 126 7.13 -6.30 -5.44
N ALA A 127 6.30 -5.32 -5.80
CA ALA A 127 5.98 -4.97 -7.17
C ALA A 127 6.84 -3.78 -7.64
N PHE A 128 7.66 -3.99 -8.66
CA PHE A 128 8.40 -2.93 -9.33
C PHE A 128 7.55 -2.35 -10.46
N ARG A 129 7.32 -1.03 -10.44
CA ARG A 129 6.48 -0.30 -11.42
C ARG A 129 7.24 0.88 -12.01
N TRP A 130 6.89 1.25 -13.24
CA TRP A 130 7.33 2.52 -13.82
C TRP A 130 6.67 3.71 -13.10
N GLY A 131 7.49 4.64 -12.63
CA GLY A 131 7.07 5.89 -11.98
C GLY A 131 7.66 7.14 -12.63
N GLY A 132 8.37 6.99 -13.76
CA GLY A 132 8.93 8.10 -14.53
C GLY A 132 7.88 8.90 -15.30
N GLN A 133 8.32 9.77 -16.21
CA GLN A 133 7.39 10.50 -17.05
C GLN A 133 6.55 9.51 -17.90
N ASN A 134 5.30 9.88 -18.17
CA ASN A 134 4.44 9.13 -19.09
C ASN A 134 4.95 9.40 -20.51
N GLU A 135 6.10 8.87 -20.87
CA GLU A 135 6.42 8.72 -22.27
C GLU A 135 5.59 7.51 -22.74
N ILE A 136 4.82 7.66 -23.81
CA ILE A 136 4.10 6.55 -24.43
C ILE A 136 4.83 6.29 -25.74
N SER A 137 5.81 5.40 -25.74
CA SER A 137 6.32 4.84 -26.99
C SER A 137 5.36 3.73 -27.41
N HIS A 138 4.42 4.05 -28.31
CA HIS A 138 3.49 3.08 -28.88
C HIS A 138 4.24 1.87 -29.46
N CYS A 139 4.03 0.68 -28.89
CA CYS A 139 4.40 -0.59 -29.52
C CYS A 139 3.12 -1.25 -30.08
N PRO A 140 2.98 -1.41 -31.41
CA PRO A 140 1.76 -1.94 -32.04
C PRO A 140 1.38 -3.38 -31.68
N GLN A 141 2.28 -4.13 -31.03
CA GLN A 141 2.12 -5.57 -30.77
C GLN A 141 1.33 -5.90 -29.49
N TRP A 142 0.96 -4.90 -28.69
CA TRP A 142 0.37 -5.10 -27.35
C TRP A 142 -1.05 -4.52 -27.16
N GLY A 143 -1.80 -4.38 -28.26
CA GLY A 143 -3.25 -4.10 -28.24
C GLY A 143 -3.62 -2.62 -28.35
N GLU A 144 -4.75 -2.36 -29.01
CA GLU A 144 -5.25 -1.03 -29.41
C GLU A 144 -5.63 -0.08 -28.27
N THR A 145 -5.49 -0.47 -27.00
CA THR A 145 -6.09 0.26 -25.87
C THR A 145 -5.15 1.21 -25.13
N GLY A 146 -3.88 1.33 -25.51
CA GLY A 146 -2.96 2.36 -24.98
C GLY A 146 -2.88 2.43 -23.45
N THR A 147 -3.17 1.33 -22.76
CA THR A 147 -3.33 1.29 -21.29
C THR A 147 -2.12 0.66 -20.64
N SER A 148 -1.62 1.31 -19.59
CA SER A 148 -0.57 0.86 -18.66
C SER A 148 -0.92 -0.52 -18.08
N SER A 149 -0.56 -1.58 -18.80
CA SER A 149 -1.04 -2.93 -18.57
C SER A 149 -0.60 -3.50 -17.21
N SER A 150 0.39 -2.88 -16.56
CA SER A 150 0.95 -3.27 -15.26
C SER A 150 -0.02 -3.07 -14.08
N ASP A 151 -0.73 -1.95 -14.01
CA ASP A 151 -1.63 -1.66 -12.87
C ASP A 151 -2.85 -2.57 -12.88
N ARG A 152 -3.51 -2.70 -14.05
CA ARG A 152 -4.67 -3.59 -14.21
C ARG A 152 -4.30 -5.06 -14.00
N PHE A 153 -3.14 -5.48 -14.46
CA PHE A 153 -2.66 -6.84 -14.18
C PHE A 153 -2.47 -7.06 -12.68
N LEU A 154 -1.80 -6.13 -11.99
CA LEU A 154 -1.58 -6.28 -10.56
C LEU A 154 -2.91 -6.29 -9.80
N GLU A 155 -3.83 -5.38 -10.12
CA GLU A 155 -5.18 -5.37 -9.53
C GLU A 155 -5.89 -6.72 -9.74
N CYS A 156 -5.89 -7.25 -10.97
CA CYS A 156 -6.50 -8.54 -11.26
C CYS A 156 -5.80 -9.71 -10.56
N PHE A 157 -4.48 -9.70 -10.44
CA PHE A 157 -3.72 -10.72 -9.72
C PHE A 157 -4.01 -10.68 -8.21
N ILE A 158 -3.96 -9.49 -7.63
CA ILE A 158 -4.21 -9.29 -6.20
C ILE A 158 -5.66 -9.67 -5.87
N ASP A 159 -6.65 -9.20 -6.61
CA ASP A 159 -8.05 -9.53 -6.32
C ASP A 159 -8.44 -10.95 -6.67
N GLY A 160 -8.04 -11.39 -7.87
CA GLY A 160 -8.47 -12.65 -8.45
C GLY A 160 -7.82 -13.86 -7.80
N ALA A 161 -6.57 -13.72 -7.35
CA ALA A 161 -5.78 -14.82 -6.79
C ALA A 161 -5.45 -14.61 -5.30
N VAL A 162 -4.85 -13.46 -4.95
CA VAL A 162 -4.24 -13.28 -3.62
C VAL A 162 -5.28 -13.03 -2.53
N ALA A 163 -6.06 -11.96 -2.66
CA ALA A 163 -7.05 -11.54 -1.67
C ALA A 163 -8.15 -12.59 -1.49
N LYS A 164 -8.53 -13.30 -2.56
CA LYS A 164 -9.50 -14.39 -2.50
C LYS A 164 -9.04 -15.57 -1.63
N GLN A 165 -7.74 -15.87 -1.66
CA GLN A 165 -7.17 -16.99 -0.90
C GLN A 165 -6.72 -16.60 0.52
N LEU A 166 -6.14 -15.42 0.66
CA LEU A 166 -5.47 -14.99 1.90
C LEU A 166 -6.28 -13.96 2.71
N GLY A 167 -7.41 -13.46 2.19
CA GLY A 167 -8.16 -12.39 2.84
C GLY A 167 -7.26 -11.16 3.01
N THR A 168 -7.03 -10.73 4.25
CA THR A 168 -6.14 -9.61 4.63
C THR A 168 -4.78 -10.08 5.15
N GLY A 169 -4.42 -11.34 4.91
CA GLY A 169 -3.16 -11.97 5.33
C GLY A 169 -1.96 -11.72 4.40
N TYR A 170 -1.99 -10.67 3.56
CA TYR A 170 -0.94 -10.34 2.61
C TYR A 170 -0.57 -8.87 2.65
N GLU A 171 0.58 -8.53 2.07
CA GLU A 171 1.02 -7.15 1.84
C GLU A 171 1.55 -6.96 0.43
N VAL A 172 1.35 -5.76 -0.11
CA VAL A 172 1.88 -5.33 -1.39
C VAL A 172 2.72 -4.08 -1.18
N TRP A 173 4.00 -4.21 -1.47
CA TRP A 173 4.98 -3.14 -1.49
C TRP A 173 5.26 -2.76 -2.93
N VAL A 174 5.23 -1.47 -3.23
CA VAL A 174 5.48 -0.97 -4.58
C VAL A 174 6.78 -0.16 -4.59
N VAL A 175 7.61 -0.44 -5.59
CA VAL A 175 8.82 0.33 -5.90
C VAL A 175 8.63 1.02 -7.23
N TYR A 176 8.62 2.34 -7.23
CA TYR A 176 8.55 3.14 -8.44
C TYR A 176 9.94 3.47 -8.97
N ILE A 177 10.13 3.15 -10.25
CA ILE A 177 11.39 3.26 -10.98
C ILE A 177 11.23 4.36 -12.04
N GLU A 178 12.18 5.28 -12.08
CA GLU A 178 12.15 6.39 -13.04
C GLU A 178 12.93 6.13 -14.31
N ASP A 179 14.06 5.43 -14.21
CA ASP A 179 14.98 5.14 -15.31
C ASP A 179 15.86 3.91 -14.99
N HIS A 180 16.78 3.57 -15.90
CA HIS A 180 17.69 2.44 -15.74
C HIS A 180 18.62 2.59 -14.51
N SER A 181 18.94 3.81 -14.08
CA SER A 181 19.84 4.03 -12.93
C SER A 181 19.16 3.60 -11.63
N ASP A 182 17.84 3.73 -11.54
CA ASP A 182 17.08 3.24 -10.40
C ASP A 182 17.08 1.71 -10.35
N MET A 183 17.03 1.02 -11.51
CA MET A 183 17.21 -0.43 -11.57
C MET A 183 18.60 -0.86 -11.08
N ALA A 184 19.66 -0.15 -11.48
CA ALA A 184 21.03 -0.42 -11.02
C ALA A 184 21.15 -0.24 -9.50
N LYS A 185 20.63 0.86 -8.96
CA LYS A 185 20.59 1.11 -7.49
C LYS A 185 19.85 -0.01 -6.76
N ILE A 186 18.72 -0.48 -7.29
CA ILE A 186 17.98 -1.59 -6.68
C ILE A 186 18.81 -2.88 -6.73
N ALA A 187 19.42 -3.22 -7.86
CA ALA A 187 20.24 -4.42 -7.98
C ALA A 187 21.39 -4.45 -6.96
N GLU A 188 22.05 -3.31 -6.75
CA GLU A 188 23.17 -3.18 -5.81
C GLU A 188 22.71 -3.06 -4.34
N SER A 189 21.62 -2.35 -4.09
CA SER A 189 21.18 -1.94 -2.75
C SER A 189 19.88 -2.59 -2.28
N ALA A 190 19.35 -3.62 -2.96
CA ALA A 190 18.09 -4.28 -2.56
C ALA A 190 18.12 -4.83 -1.13
N HIS A 191 19.30 -5.23 -0.65
CA HIS A 191 19.49 -5.71 0.72
C HIS A 191 19.49 -4.57 1.76
N LEU A 192 19.69 -3.32 1.35
CA LEU A 192 19.58 -2.13 2.19
C LEU A 192 18.15 -1.60 2.15
N ILE A 193 17.57 -1.50 0.95
CA ILE A 193 16.17 -1.07 0.73
C ILE A 193 15.22 -2.04 1.43
N PHE A 194 15.42 -3.33 1.23
CA PHE A 194 14.69 -4.40 1.88
C PHE A 194 15.63 -5.15 2.82
N GLY A 195 16.09 -4.50 3.88
CA GLY A 195 16.88 -5.17 4.92
C GLY A 195 16.17 -6.38 5.53
N PRO A 196 16.88 -7.26 6.26
CA PRO A 196 16.28 -8.39 6.98
C PRO A 196 15.18 -7.98 7.96
N GLN A 197 15.26 -6.74 8.47
CA GLN A 197 14.27 -6.15 9.38
C GLN A 197 13.18 -5.35 8.64
N HIS A 198 13.28 -5.19 7.31
CA HIS A 198 12.29 -4.47 6.56
C HIS A 198 10.95 -5.20 6.62
N PRO A 199 9.81 -4.53 6.85
CA PRO A 199 8.54 -5.20 7.03
C PRO A 199 8.10 -6.09 5.85
N ALA A 200 8.42 -5.71 4.60
CA ALA A 200 8.24 -6.59 3.43
C ALA A 200 8.96 -7.97 3.52
N ARG A 201 10.05 -8.07 4.28
CA ARG A 201 10.82 -9.31 4.45
C ARG A 201 10.41 -10.14 5.66
N ARG A 202 9.46 -9.67 6.49
CA ARG A 202 9.00 -10.40 7.67
C ARG A 202 7.87 -11.40 7.36
N ALA A 203 7.27 -11.33 6.17
CA ALA A 203 6.24 -12.28 5.74
C ALA A 203 6.78 -13.71 5.69
N ARG A 204 5.90 -14.71 5.83
CA ARG A 204 6.29 -16.13 5.70
C ARG A 204 6.83 -16.44 4.31
N ARG A 205 6.27 -15.80 3.29
CA ARG A 205 6.70 -15.87 1.90
C ARG A 205 6.87 -14.45 1.38
N THR A 206 7.93 -14.22 0.63
CA THR A 206 8.14 -12.96 -0.08
C THR A 206 8.37 -13.27 -1.55
N CYS A 207 7.65 -12.61 -2.45
CA CYS A 207 7.89 -12.70 -3.88
C CYS A 207 8.14 -11.30 -4.48
N GLY A 208 9.10 -11.23 -5.40
CA GLY A 208 9.33 -10.05 -6.22
C GLY A 208 8.63 -10.21 -7.56
N MET A 209 7.93 -9.17 -8.00
CA MET A 209 7.25 -9.13 -9.29
C MET A 209 7.68 -7.87 -10.03
N TYR A 210 8.14 -8.02 -11.26
CA TYR A 210 8.61 -6.91 -12.07
C TYR A 210 7.58 -6.60 -13.14
N PHE A 211 6.96 -5.43 -13.06
CA PHE A 211 5.97 -4.94 -14.01
C PHE A 211 6.48 -3.64 -14.63
N LEU A 212 7.46 -3.80 -15.50
CA LEU A 212 8.00 -2.69 -16.28
C LEU A 212 7.21 -2.62 -17.58
N TYR A 213 6.72 -1.44 -17.97
CA TYR A 213 6.84 -1.10 -19.38
C TYR A 213 7.54 0.25 -19.57
N PRO A 214 8.64 0.25 -20.34
CA PRO A 214 9.56 1.37 -20.53
C PRO A 214 9.09 2.36 -21.58
N THR A 215 9.79 3.49 -21.60
CA THR A 215 10.10 4.23 -22.82
C THR A 215 11.55 4.09 -23.17
N ALA A 216 11.86 4.24 -24.47
CA ALA A 216 13.13 3.90 -25.07
C ALA A 216 14.31 4.50 -24.27
N PHE A 217 15.21 3.63 -23.79
CA PHE A 217 16.47 4.07 -23.21
C PHE A 217 17.39 4.47 -24.36
N GLU A 218 17.67 5.77 -24.51
CA GLU A 218 18.82 6.27 -25.28
C GLU A 218 20.13 6.06 -24.52
#